data_AF-A0A2V7TQ51-F1
#
_entry.id   AF-A0A2V7TQ51-F1
#
_cell.length_a   1.000
_cell.length_b   1.000
_cell.length_c   1.000
_cell.angle_alpha   90.00
_cell.angle_beta   90.00
_cell.angle_gamma   90.00
#
_symmetry.space_group_name_H-M   'P 1'
#
loop_
_entity.id
_entity.type
_entity.pdbx_description
1 polymer ?
#
loop_
_entity_poly.entity_id
_entity_poly.type
_entity_poly.pdbx_seq_one_letter_code
_entity_poly.pdbx_strand_id
1 'polypeptide(L)'
;MSRRAFRKALAAAVVAAGLVFALRVDVGTAQDDLVRIEGRVLGIAGPTMVVAPYASGAGPINVDLSQANQDEYMALRTGDSVTVTGRILQERHGVMATSIQGGRS
;
A
#
# COMPACT_ATOMS: atom_id res chain seq x y z
N MET A 1 32.98 -37.64 30.11
CA MET A 1 33.07 -37.10 28.72
C MET A 1 34.30 -36.19 28.64
N SER A 2 35.25 -36.46 27.74
CA SER A 2 36.53 -35.72 27.73
C SER A 2 36.35 -34.29 27.19
N ARG A 3 37.09 -33.32 27.76
CA ARG A 3 37.04 -31.87 27.38
C ARG A 3 37.20 -31.63 25.87
N ARG A 4 37.84 -32.56 25.14
CA ARG A 4 38.03 -32.53 23.69
C ARG A 4 36.75 -32.87 22.91
N ALA A 5 35.92 -33.79 23.39
CA ALA A 5 34.64 -34.13 22.77
C ALA A 5 33.62 -32.98 22.92
N PHE A 6 33.63 -32.32 24.08
CA PHE A 6 32.76 -31.17 24.37
C PHE A 6 33.09 -29.95 23.47
N ARG A 7 34.38 -29.68 23.22
CA ARG A 7 34.81 -28.59 22.33
C ARG A 7 34.43 -28.83 20.87
N LYS A 8 34.50 -30.08 20.39
CA LYS A 8 34.06 -30.44 19.03
C LYS A 8 32.55 -30.29 18.85
N ALA A 9 31.78 -30.71 19.86
CA ALA A 9 30.32 -30.55 19.86
C ALA A 9 29.89 -29.07 19.88
N LEU A 10 30.59 -28.24 20.65
CA LEU A 10 30.33 -26.79 20.68
C LEU A 10 30.65 -26.12 19.34
N ALA A 11 31.78 -26.46 18.71
CA ALA A 11 32.15 -25.92 17.41
C ALA A 11 31.14 -26.29 16.32
N ALA A 12 30.65 -27.54 16.32
CA ALA A 12 29.61 -27.98 15.39
C ALA A 12 28.28 -27.24 15.60
N ALA A 13 27.90 -27.00 16.86
CA ALA A 13 26.68 -26.26 17.19
C ALA A 13 26.73 -24.80 16.72
N VAL A 14 27.90 -24.14 16.84
CA VAL A 14 28.07 -22.74 16.39
C VAL A 14 27.99 -22.61 14.87
N VAL A 15 28.59 -23.55 14.12
CA VAL A 15 28.52 -23.55 12.65
C VAL A 15 27.08 -23.82 12.16
N ALA A 16 26.37 -24.75 12.79
CA ALA A 16 24.97 -25.03 12.48
C ALA A 16 24.05 -23.83 12.77
N ALA A 17 24.27 -23.12 13.88
CA ALA A 17 23.51 -21.92 14.23
C ALA A 17 23.74 -20.77 13.24
N GLY A 18 24.98 -20.60 12.74
CA GLY A 18 25.31 -19.59 11.74
C GLY A 18 24.62 -19.83 10.38
N LEU A 19 24.49 -21.09 9.95
CA LEU A 19 23.86 -21.42 8.68
C LEU A 19 22.35 -21.11 8.65
N VAL A 20 21.65 -21.28 9.79
CA VAL A 20 20.21 -20.99 9.89
C VAL A 20 19.93 -19.48 9.86
N PHE A 21 20.88 -18.64 10.32
CA PHE A 21 20.73 -17.19 10.30
C PHE A 21 20.87 -16.62 8.88
N ALA A 22 21.70 -17.22 8.03
CA ALA A 22 21.90 -16.79 6.64
C ALA A 22 20.70 -17.09 5.71
N LEU A 23 19.79 -18.00 6.12
CA LEU A 23 18.56 -18.31 5.37
C LEU A 23 17.37 -17.41 5.75
N ARG A 24 17.54 -16.47 6.68
CA ARG A 24 16.55 -15.40 6.91
C ARG A 24 16.69 -14.35 5.81
N VAL A 25 16.42 -14.76 4.56
CA VAL A 25 16.08 -13.80 3.52
C VAL A 25 14.71 -13.28 3.93
N ASP A 26 14.71 -12.09 4.52
CA ASP A 26 13.49 -11.33 4.74
C ASP A 26 12.83 -11.19 3.36
N VAL A 27 11.74 -11.92 3.13
CA VAL A 27 10.85 -11.64 2.01
C VAL A 27 10.24 -10.31 2.39
N GLY A 28 10.93 -9.23 2.04
CA GLY A 28 10.42 -7.89 2.13
C GLY A 28 9.08 -7.92 1.43
N THR A 29 8.01 -7.96 2.23
CA THR A 29 6.67 -7.78 1.71
C THR A 29 6.74 -6.42 1.06
N ALA A 30 6.67 -6.37 -0.27
CA ALA A 30 6.16 -5.21 -0.96
C ALA A 30 4.75 -5.04 -0.40
N GLN A 31 4.64 -4.37 0.74
CA GLN A 31 3.46 -3.61 1.08
C GLN A 31 3.49 -2.53 0.01
N ASP A 32 3.00 -2.87 -1.19
CA ASP A 32 2.50 -1.87 -2.13
C ASP A 32 1.72 -0.90 -1.25
N ASP A 33 2.12 0.38 -1.20
CA ASP A 33 1.55 1.44 -0.35
C ASP A 33 0.07 1.66 -0.71
N LEU A 34 -0.74 0.64 -0.39
CA LEU A 34 -2.14 0.52 -0.71
C LEU A 34 -2.88 1.37 0.30
N VAL A 35 -3.52 2.40 -0.21
CA VAL A 35 -4.30 3.35 0.57
C VAL A 35 -5.76 3.23 0.21
N ARG A 36 -6.61 3.43 1.21
CA ARG A 36 -8.05 3.56 1.07
C ARG A 36 -8.46 4.94 1.57
N ILE A 37 -9.04 5.75 0.70
CA ILE A 37 -9.46 7.12 0.98
C ILE A 37 -10.98 7.19 0.85
N GLU A 38 -11.64 7.62 1.92
CA GLU A 38 -13.06 7.97 1.90
C GLU A 38 -13.21 9.49 1.88
N GLY A 39 -14.10 10.00 1.02
CA GLY A 39 -14.28 11.43 0.88
C GLY A 39 -15.41 11.83 -0.06
N ARG A 40 -15.37 13.09 -0.51
CA ARG A 40 -16.25 13.63 -1.55
C ARG A 40 -15.48 14.02 -2.79
N VAL A 41 -16.08 13.80 -3.94
CA VAL A 41 -15.56 14.29 -5.23
C VAL A 41 -15.67 15.81 -5.26
N LEU A 42 -14.55 16.50 -5.45
CA LEU A 42 -14.53 17.94 -5.72
C LEU A 42 -14.64 18.23 -7.22
N GLY A 43 -14.10 17.35 -8.05
CA GLY A 43 -14.20 17.45 -9.51
C GLY A 43 -13.50 16.30 -10.21
N ILE A 44 -13.84 16.14 -11.49
CA ILE A 44 -13.26 15.13 -12.39
C ILE A 44 -12.93 15.82 -13.71
N ALA A 45 -11.68 15.70 -14.16
CA ALA A 45 -11.19 16.24 -15.43
C ALA A 45 -10.26 15.23 -16.10
N GLY A 46 -10.73 14.65 -17.21
CA GLY A 46 -9.99 13.59 -17.91
C GLY A 46 -9.68 12.41 -16.97
N PRO A 47 -8.42 11.95 -16.89
CA PRO A 47 -8.02 10.86 -16.00
C PRO A 47 -7.71 11.32 -14.57
N THR A 48 -8.10 12.53 -14.16
CA THR A 48 -7.81 13.04 -12.81
C THR A 48 -9.08 13.39 -12.07
N MET A 49 -9.20 12.90 -10.85
CA MET A 49 -10.25 13.26 -9.89
C MET A 49 -9.63 13.92 -8.67
N VAL A 50 -10.31 14.92 -8.13
CA VAL A 50 -9.92 15.56 -6.86
C VAL A 50 -10.89 15.13 -5.78
N VAL A 51 -10.37 14.61 -4.67
CA VAL A 51 -11.17 14.14 -3.54
C VAL A 51 -10.86 14.99 -2.31
N ALA A 52 -11.89 15.44 -1.60
CA ALA A 52 -11.78 15.96 -0.24
C ALA A 52 -11.95 14.80 0.74
N PRO A 53 -10.89 14.33 1.43
CA PRO A 53 -11.01 13.23 2.38
C PRO A 53 -11.86 13.63 3.58
N TYR A 54 -12.57 12.66 4.17
CA TYR A 54 -13.29 12.88 5.42
C TYR A 54 -12.39 12.92 6.66
N ALA A 55 -11.14 12.49 6.53
CA ALA A 55 -10.16 12.54 7.60
C ALA A 55 -9.85 14.00 8.00
N SER A 56 -9.99 14.32 9.28
CA SER A 56 -9.73 15.67 9.80
C SER A 56 -8.31 16.15 9.51
N GLY A 57 -8.19 17.38 9.02
CA GLY A 57 -6.90 18.01 8.70
C GLY A 57 -6.28 17.59 7.36
N ALA A 58 -6.92 16.69 6.60
CA ALA A 58 -6.48 16.34 5.27
C ALA A 58 -6.89 17.41 4.24
N GLY A 59 -5.95 17.79 3.37
CA GLY A 59 -6.24 18.63 2.20
C GLY A 59 -6.81 17.81 1.03
N PRO A 60 -7.26 18.48 -0.05
CA PRO A 60 -7.66 17.82 -1.28
C PRO A 60 -6.55 16.93 -1.86
N ILE A 61 -6.93 15.76 -2.36
CA ILE A 61 -6.01 14.77 -2.92
C ILE A 61 -6.30 14.60 -4.41
N ASN A 62 -5.25 14.64 -5.23
CA ASN A 62 -5.31 14.28 -6.63
C ASN A 62 -5.28 12.75 -6.77
N VAL A 63 -6.26 12.22 -7.50
CA VAL A 63 -6.43 10.81 -7.79
C VAL A 63 -6.27 10.62 -9.30
N ASP A 64 -5.25 9.87 -9.70
CA ASP A 64 -5.06 9.42 -11.07
C ASP A 64 -5.93 8.18 -11.32
N LEU A 65 -6.83 8.29 -12.28
CA LEU A 65 -7.80 7.28 -12.68
C LEU A 65 -7.30 6.40 -13.83
N SER A 66 -6.07 6.60 -14.31
CA SER A 66 -5.51 5.90 -15.49
C SER A 66 -5.48 4.38 -15.37
N GLN A 67 -5.60 3.83 -14.16
CA GLN A 67 -5.61 2.38 -13.89
C GLN A 67 -6.94 1.87 -13.33
N ALA A 68 -7.91 2.76 -13.07
CA ALA A 68 -9.24 2.37 -12.61
C ALA A 68 -10.16 2.08 -13.80
N ASN A 69 -11.12 1.17 -13.65
CA ASN A 69 -12.13 0.94 -14.68
C ASN A 69 -13.04 2.17 -14.80
N GLN A 70 -13.26 2.64 -16.03
CA GLN A 70 -14.09 3.81 -16.31
C GLN A 70 -15.51 3.67 -15.77
N ASP A 71 -16.08 2.47 -15.81
CA ASP A 71 -17.44 2.22 -15.35
C ASP A 71 -17.64 2.53 -13.86
N GLU A 72 -16.57 2.47 -13.06
CA GLU A 72 -16.60 2.71 -11.62
C GLU A 72 -16.73 4.19 -11.25
N TYR A 73 -16.33 5.11 -12.15
CA TYR A 73 -16.31 6.54 -11.87
C TYR A 73 -17.08 7.39 -12.87
N MET A 74 -17.51 6.87 -14.02
CA MET A 74 -18.21 7.65 -15.06
C MET A 74 -19.52 8.29 -14.57
N ALA A 75 -20.19 7.66 -13.61
CA ALA A 75 -21.44 8.14 -13.03
C ALA A 75 -21.22 9.20 -11.94
N LEU A 76 -19.99 9.30 -11.39
CA LEU A 76 -19.70 10.21 -10.30
C LEU A 76 -19.81 11.67 -10.73
N ARG A 77 -20.26 12.50 -9.80
CA ARG A 77 -20.42 13.94 -9.91
C ARG A 77 -19.76 14.63 -8.73
N THR A 78 -19.49 15.92 -8.89
CA THR A 78 -19.02 16.76 -7.78
C THR A 78 -20.03 16.69 -6.62
N GLY A 79 -19.52 16.45 -5.41
CA GLY A 79 -20.28 16.29 -4.18
C GLY A 79 -20.54 14.85 -3.78
N ASP A 80 -20.45 13.90 -4.72
CA ASP A 80 -20.70 12.49 -4.45
C ASP A 80 -19.70 11.92 -3.45
N SER A 81 -20.21 11.06 -2.56
CA SER A 81 -19.36 10.26 -1.68
C SER A 81 -18.60 9.23 -2.49
N VAL A 82 -17.32 9.04 -2.17
CA VAL A 82 -16.47 8.09 -2.88
C VAL A 82 -15.51 7.40 -1.93
N THR A 83 -15.26 6.12 -2.19
CA THR A 83 -14.12 5.36 -1.65
C THR A 83 -13.15 5.11 -2.79
N VAL A 84 -11.90 5.50 -2.60
CA VAL A 84 -10.79 5.28 -3.54
C VAL A 84 -9.84 4.27 -2.92
N THR A 85 -9.57 3.18 -3.62
CA THR A 85 -8.47 2.26 -3.31
C THR A 85 -7.38 2.46 -4.35
N GLY A 86 -6.13 2.59 -3.92
CA GLY A 86 -5.03 2.85 -4.84
C GLY A 86 -3.67 2.83 -4.18
N ARG A 87 -2.66 3.31 -4.90
CA ARG A 87 -1.28 3.38 -4.44
C ARG A 87 -0.79 4.82 -4.37
N ILE A 88 0.03 5.15 -3.37
CA ILE A 88 0.64 6.48 -3.26
C ILE A 88 1.64 6.68 -4.40
N LEU A 89 1.51 7.80 -5.13
CA LEU A 89 2.49 8.26 -6.10
C LEU A 89 3.51 9.16 -5.39
N GLN A 90 4.66 8.60 -5.00
CA GLN A 90 5.69 9.33 -4.25
C GLN A 90 6.19 10.60 -4.96
N GLU A 91 6.23 10.60 -6.30
CA GLU A 91 6.75 11.74 -7.07
C GLU A 91 5.74 12.90 -7.24
N ARG A 92 4.43 12.64 -7.08
CA ARG A 92 3.36 13.56 -7.53
C ARG A 92 2.38 14.00 -6.46
N HIS A 93 2.59 13.65 -5.18
CA HIS A 93 1.65 13.95 -4.08
C HIS A 93 0.20 13.62 -4.48
N GLY A 94 -0.06 12.35 -4.76
CA GLY A 94 -1.36 11.87 -5.21
C GLY A 94 -1.49 10.37 -5.09
N VAL A 95 -2.63 9.85 -5.54
CA VAL A 95 -2.94 8.41 -5.49
C VAL A 95 -3.30 7.91 -6.88
N MET A 96 -2.67 6.82 -7.31
CA MET A 96 -3.09 6.08 -8.50
C MET A 96 -4.17 5.09 -8.09
N ALA A 97 -5.41 5.33 -8.52
CA ALA A 97 -6.55 4.48 -8.20
C ALA A 97 -6.48 3.14 -8.95
N THR A 98 -6.76 2.07 -8.22
CA THR A 98 -6.97 0.73 -8.77
C THR A 98 -8.44 0.31 -8.68
N SER A 99 -9.22 0.94 -7.80
CA SER A 99 -10.67 0.78 -7.74
C SER A 99 -11.35 2.02 -7.16
N ILE A 100 -12.52 2.35 -7.70
CA ILE A 100 -13.39 3.44 -7.26
C ILE A 100 -14.76 2.87 -6.88
N GLN A 101 -15.32 3.35 -5.77
CA GLN A 101 -16.66 2.99 -5.34
C GLN A 101 -17.44 4.25 -4.96
N GLY A 102 -18.55 4.52 -5.66
CA GLY A 102 -19.50 5.55 -5.25
C GLY A 102 -20.25 5.14 -3.99
N GLY A 103 -20.41 6.07 -3.04
CA GLY A 103 -21.34 5.90 -1.95
C GLY A 103 -22.77 6.03 -2.50
N ARG A 104 -23.63 5.02 -2.27
CA ARG A 104 -25.05 5.10 -2.67
C ARG A 104 -25.66 6.38 -2.08
N SER A 105 -26.18 7.24 -2.95
CA SER A 105 -26.96 8.44 -2.61
C SER A 105 -28.36 8.09 -2.14
#